data_AF-A0AAP0DET8-F1
#
_entry.id   AF-A0AAP0DET8-F1
#
_cell.length_a   1.000
_cell.length_b   1.000
_cell.length_c   1.000
_cell.angle_alpha   90.00
_cell.angle_beta   90.00
_cell.angle_gamma   90.00
#
_symmetry.space_group_name_H-M   'P 1'
#
loop_
_entity.id
_entity.type
_entity.pdbx_description
1 polymer ?
#
loop_
_entity_poly.entity_id
_entity_poly.type
_entity_poly.pdbx_seq_one_letter_code
_entity_poly.pdbx_strand_id
1 'polypeptide(L)'
;MAADWAHAFALIFKGFTLIPIHHFGIAFLCFLIYFIYNFLEFHFIHDAFTLFRGSPVSLTYNSASEVYHGVASKCRLLHGRYMATPWLSSPHVQTAFLNFHGRPPAVDYRRKLFHASDGGTFAMDWLKSCDVLGDSAYEDDNTPIVIVIPGLTSDSSSAYIKHLAFSTAKRGWNVVVCNHRGLGGISVTSDCFYNAGWTNDIRDAINHLHHEYPNAPLFAVGTSIGANILVKYLGEYGEDIPIAGAVALCSPWDLLIGSRFICRRTVQKFYDRALTVGLQEYAQLHQTLYSRLGDWDGIVKSRTIRDFDNYATRLVGKFETVDTYYRHCSSAQYVTKVSIPLLCISALDDPVCTWEAIPWDECRANKNIVLAVTRHGGHLAFFEGLTGSSLWWVRAVNEFLGVLHSSPFMHKQKKNPPHLVEESCVDQGPYVNVSNGMVAAVSNHDPLTSDDDDDDDDDDDEDIVKQEHAPTPNIKAPNLLKWLSQLFLQSRRSTWMLLPLLAAALHFFFIKKFKLPKLLK
;
A
#
# COMPACT_ATOMS: atom_id res chain seq x y z
N MET A 1 -4.00 -58.36 -27.29
CA MET A 1 -3.63 -57.13 -26.53
C MET A 1 -3.81 -55.86 -27.35
N ALA A 2 -2.97 -55.50 -28.33
CA ALA A 2 -3.12 -54.23 -29.08
C ALA A 2 -4.44 -54.11 -29.86
N ALA A 3 -4.93 -55.21 -30.44
CA ALA A 3 -6.21 -55.26 -31.14
C ALA A 3 -7.43 -55.12 -30.20
N ASP A 4 -7.33 -55.63 -28.97
CA ASP A 4 -8.38 -55.53 -27.95
C ASP A 4 -8.54 -54.09 -27.45
N TRP A 5 -7.41 -53.37 -27.30
CA TRP A 5 -7.42 -51.95 -27.00
C TRP A 5 -8.06 -51.13 -28.12
N ALA A 6 -7.74 -51.41 -29.38
CA ALA A 6 -8.34 -50.72 -30.52
C ALA A 6 -9.86 -50.93 -30.59
N HIS A 7 -10.35 -52.14 -30.31
CA HIS A 7 -11.78 -52.44 -30.25
C HIS A 7 -12.48 -51.72 -29.09
N ALA A 8 -11.85 -51.69 -27.91
CA ALA A 8 -12.36 -50.97 -26.75
C ALA A 8 -12.46 -49.46 -27.00
N PHE A 9 -11.44 -48.84 -27.61
CA PHE A 9 -11.48 -47.42 -27.99
C PHE A 9 -12.56 -47.13 -29.04
N ALA A 10 -12.77 -48.01 -30.01
CA ALA A 10 -13.82 -47.87 -31.01
C ALA A 10 -15.23 -47.91 -30.38
N LEU A 11 -15.46 -48.79 -29.40
CA LEU A 11 -16.71 -48.86 -28.65
C LEU A 11 -16.95 -47.58 -27.82
N ILE A 12 -15.91 -47.07 -27.14
CA ILE A 12 -15.99 -45.82 -26.38
C ILE A 12 -16.30 -44.63 -27.31
N PHE A 13 -15.60 -44.54 -28.45
CA PHE A 13 -15.83 -43.48 -29.44
C PHE A 13 -17.25 -43.53 -30.01
N LYS A 14 -17.76 -44.72 -30.34
CA LYS A 14 -19.16 -44.91 -30.76
C LYS A 14 -20.15 -44.54 -29.66
N GLY A 15 -19.81 -44.80 -28.40
CA GLY A 15 -20.58 -44.32 -27.25
C GLY A 15 -20.64 -42.79 -27.18
N PHE A 16 -19.51 -42.11 -27.39
CA PHE A 16 -19.46 -40.64 -27.40
C PHE A 16 -20.24 -40.03 -28.56
N THR A 17 -20.25 -40.64 -29.75
CA THR A 17 -21.02 -40.12 -30.89
C THR A 17 -22.54 -40.29 -30.75
N LEU A 18 -22.99 -41.16 -29.84
CA LEU A 18 -24.41 -41.33 -29.50
C LEU A 18 -24.92 -40.27 -28.51
N ILE A 19 -24.03 -39.56 -27.82
CA ILE A 19 -24.41 -38.49 -26.89
C ILE A 19 -24.80 -37.25 -27.71
N PRO A 20 -25.99 -36.65 -27.49
CA PRO A 20 -26.39 -35.44 -28.19
C PRO A 20 -25.41 -34.29 -27.93
N ILE A 21 -25.05 -33.52 -28.98
CA ILE A 21 -24.06 -32.43 -28.92
C ILE A 21 -24.33 -31.44 -27.77
N HIS A 22 -25.60 -31.15 -27.47
CA HIS A 22 -25.96 -30.24 -26.39
C HIS A 22 -25.52 -30.71 -24.99
N HIS A 23 -25.38 -32.02 -24.77
CA HIS A 23 -24.85 -32.55 -23.50
C HIS A 23 -23.38 -32.20 -23.32
N PHE A 24 -22.57 -32.24 -24.38
CA PHE A 24 -21.17 -31.78 -24.32
C PHE A 24 -21.09 -30.28 -24.06
N GLY A 25 -22.00 -29.48 -24.65
CA GLY A 25 -22.11 -28.05 -24.36
C GLY A 25 -22.43 -27.76 -22.89
N ILE A 26 -23.39 -28.48 -22.32
CA ILE A 26 -23.74 -28.38 -20.89
C ILE A 26 -22.56 -28.82 -20.01
N ALA A 27 -21.93 -29.96 -20.31
CA ALA A 27 -20.79 -30.46 -19.55
C ALA A 27 -19.61 -29.48 -19.58
N PHE A 28 -19.31 -28.90 -20.74
CA PHE A 28 -18.29 -27.87 -20.88
C PHE A 28 -18.64 -26.61 -20.08
N LEU A 29 -19.90 -26.17 -20.10
CA LEU A 29 -20.35 -25.03 -19.31
C LEU A 29 -20.23 -25.30 -17.81
N CYS A 30 -20.64 -26.49 -17.33
CA CYS A 30 -20.50 -26.89 -15.94
C CYS A 30 -19.02 -26.94 -15.53
N PHE A 31 -18.15 -27.51 -16.37
CA PHE A 31 -16.71 -27.52 -16.14
C PHE A 31 -16.14 -26.09 -16.09
N LEU A 32 -16.56 -25.22 -17.02
CA LEU A 32 -16.11 -23.83 -17.06
C LEU A 32 -16.55 -23.05 -15.82
N ILE A 33 -17.79 -23.21 -15.37
CA ILE A 33 -18.30 -22.58 -14.14
C ILE A 33 -17.51 -23.08 -12.93
N TYR A 34 -17.32 -24.40 -12.81
CA TYR A 34 -16.51 -24.98 -11.75
C TYR A 34 -15.07 -24.46 -11.77
N PHE A 35 -14.45 -24.41 -12.96
CA PHE A 35 -13.11 -23.88 -13.14
C PHE A 35 -13.03 -22.41 -12.71
N ILE A 36 -13.95 -21.55 -13.17
CA ILE A 36 -13.98 -20.13 -12.81
C ILE A 36 -14.22 -19.96 -11.30
N TYR A 37 -15.13 -20.73 -10.72
CA TYR A 37 -15.42 -20.70 -9.29
C TYR A 37 -14.15 -20.96 -8.46
N ASN A 38 -13.37 -21.98 -8.83
CA ASN A 38 -12.13 -22.31 -8.12
C ASN A 38 -10.97 -21.36 -8.49
N PHE A 39 -10.84 -20.98 -9.76
CA PHE A 39 -9.74 -20.13 -10.25
C PHE A 39 -9.82 -18.71 -9.69
N LEU A 40 -11.04 -18.17 -9.54
CA LEU A 40 -11.28 -16.87 -8.91
C LEU A 40 -11.58 -16.98 -7.41
N GLU A 41 -11.43 -18.19 -6.83
CA GLU A 41 -11.58 -18.43 -5.39
C GLU A 41 -12.91 -17.90 -4.84
N PHE A 42 -14.00 -18.17 -5.57
CA PHE A 42 -15.33 -17.83 -5.11
C PHE A 42 -15.71 -18.65 -3.87
N HIS A 43 -16.38 -18.02 -2.93
CA HIS A 43 -16.85 -18.63 -1.68
C HIS A 43 -18.35 -18.45 -1.44
N PHE A 44 -19.12 -17.97 -2.44
CA PHE A 44 -20.57 -17.77 -2.36
C PHE A 44 -21.33 -19.02 -1.88
N ILE A 45 -21.00 -20.19 -2.43
CA ILE A 45 -21.71 -21.44 -2.12
C ILE A 45 -21.46 -21.84 -0.67
N HIS A 46 -20.19 -21.73 -0.22
CA HIS A 46 -19.82 -21.96 1.18
C HIS A 46 -20.56 -20.98 2.11
N ASP A 47 -20.65 -19.71 1.74
CA ASP A 47 -21.35 -18.70 2.53
C ASP A 47 -22.86 -18.97 2.57
N ALA A 48 -23.46 -19.45 1.47
CA ALA A 48 -24.86 -19.87 1.44
C ALA A 48 -25.12 -21.04 2.42
N PHE A 49 -24.25 -22.06 2.45
CA PHE A 49 -24.35 -23.17 3.42
C PHE A 49 -24.20 -22.72 4.87
N THR A 50 -23.45 -21.65 5.12
CA THR A 50 -23.32 -21.05 6.46
C THR A 50 -24.36 -19.96 6.74
N LEU A 51 -25.39 -19.83 5.89
CA LEU A 51 -26.46 -18.84 5.98
C LEU A 51 -25.92 -17.40 6.06
N PHE A 52 -24.82 -17.11 5.37
CA PHE A 52 -24.19 -15.80 5.34
C PHE A 52 -23.88 -15.26 6.75
N ARG A 53 -23.51 -16.14 7.69
CA ARG A 53 -23.16 -15.72 9.07
C ARG A 53 -21.80 -15.04 9.17
N GLY A 54 -20.99 -15.06 8.12
CA GLY A 54 -19.60 -14.60 8.14
C GLY A 54 -18.69 -15.51 8.97
N SER A 55 -17.41 -15.17 9.03
CA SER A 55 -16.40 -15.89 9.82
C SER A 55 -15.96 -15.05 11.03
N PRO A 56 -15.66 -15.67 12.18
CA PRO A 56 -15.11 -14.94 13.32
C PRO A 56 -13.75 -14.35 12.96
N VAL A 57 -13.43 -13.20 13.57
CA VAL A 57 -12.09 -12.63 13.53
C VAL A 57 -11.20 -13.42 14.49
N SER A 58 -10.04 -13.87 14.02
CA SER A 58 -9.04 -14.54 14.85
C SER A 58 -8.11 -13.51 15.46
N LEU A 59 -7.88 -13.57 16.78
CA LEU A 59 -6.98 -12.66 17.48
C LEU A 59 -5.72 -13.40 17.96
N THR A 60 -4.55 -12.85 17.68
CA THR A 60 -3.26 -13.29 18.22
C THR A 60 -2.64 -12.13 18.99
N TYR A 61 -2.32 -12.37 20.25
CA TYR A 61 -1.79 -11.37 21.18
C TYR A 61 -1.06 -12.08 22.32
N ASN A 62 -0.22 -11.34 23.04
CA ASN A 62 0.40 -11.84 24.27
C ASN A 62 -0.64 -11.91 25.41
N SER A 63 -0.71 -13.02 26.13
CA SER A 63 -1.64 -13.20 27.27
C SER A 63 -1.54 -12.11 28.36
N ALA A 64 -0.38 -11.48 28.52
CA ALA A 64 -0.12 -10.38 29.45
C ALA A 64 -0.22 -8.99 28.79
N SER A 65 -0.83 -8.89 27.60
CA SER A 65 -1.00 -7.64 26.87
C SER A 65 -2.06 -6.74 27.52
N GLU A 66 -1.62 -5.63 28.11
CA GLU A 66 -2.52 -4.59 28.60
C GLU A 66 -3.27 -3.90 27.45
N VAL A 67 -2.65 -3.79 26.27
CA VAL A 67 -3.30 -3.28 25.05
C VAL A 67 -4.47 -4.18 24.66
N TYR A 68 -4.31 -5.50 24.71
CA TYR A 68 -5.43 -6.41 24.47
C TYR A 68 -6.52 -6.25 25.54
N HIS A 69 -6.19 -6.44 26.82
CA HIS A 69 -7.18 -6.46 27.90
C HIS A 69 -7.87 -5.12 28.11
N GLY A 70 -7.14 -4.03 27.91
CA GLY A 70 -7.58 -2.66 28.15
C GLY A 70 -8.30 -2.01 26.97
N VAL A 71 -7.96 -2.41 25.73
CA VAL A 71 -8.41 -1.76 24.49
C VAL A 71 -9.08 -2.75 23.55
N ALA A 72 -8.33 -3.74 23.03
CA ALA A 72 -8.87 -4.62 21.98
C ALA A 72 -10.06 -5.46 22.47
N SER A 73 -10.06 -5.92 23.72
CA SER A 73 -11.16 -6.66 24.37
C SER A 73 -12.49 -5.89 24.36
N LYS A 74 -12.44 -4.56 24.34
CA LYS A 74 -13.60 -3.65 24.32
C LYS A 74 -14.07 -3.32 22.90
N CYS A 75 -13.31 -3.72 21.88
CA CYS A 75 -13.67 -3.53 20.48
C CYS A 75 -14.62 -4.66 20.05
N ARG A 76 -15.89 -4.31 19.80
CA ARG A 76 -16.93 -5.29 19.44
C ARG A 76 -16.68 -5.90 18.08
N LEU A 77 -16.15 -5.14 17.13
CA LEU A 77 -15.89 -5.64 15.77
C LEU A 77 -14.80 -6.71 15.78
N LEU A 78 -13.75 -6.54 16.60
CA LEU A 78 -12.64 -7.49 16.71
C LEU A 78 -13.04 -8.84 17.30
N HIS A 79 -14.14 -8.89 18.07
CA HIS A 79 -14.71 -10.13 18.63
C HIS A 79 -15.94 -10.61 17.84
N GLY A 80 -16.28 -9.89 16.76
CA GLY A 80 -17.42 -10.16 15.92
C GLY A 80 -17.12 -11.14 14.78
N ARG A 81 -18.05 -11.18 13.84
CA ARG A 81 -17.89 -11.90 12.57
C ARG A 81 -17.80 -10.90 11.42
N TYR A 82 -16.88 -11.17 10.52
CA TYR A 82 -16.80 -10.48 9.24
C TYR A 82 -17.47 -11.33 8.15
N MET A 83 -18.32 -10.69 7.34
CA MET A 83 -18.95 -11.29 6.17
C MET A 83 -18.69 -10.38 4.97
N ALA A 84 -18.03 -10.92 3.95
CA ALA A 84 -17.89 -10.24 2.68
C ALA A 84 -19.26 -9.97 2.05
N THR A 85 -19.37 -8.86 1.32
CA THR A 85 -20.57 -8.55 0.53
C THR A 85 -20.88 -9.76 -0.39
N PRO A 86 -22.09 -10.37 -0.36
CA PRO A 86 -22.33 -11.67 -0.99
C PRO A 86 -21.99 -11.75 -2.49
N TRP A 87 -22.25 -10.68 -3.25
CA TRP A 87 -21.93 -10.61 -4.68
C TRP A 87 -20.47 -10.24 -4.97
N LEU A 88 -19.68 -9.94 -3.93
CA LEU A 88 -18.23 -9.81 -3.94
C LEU A 88 -17.58 -11.00 -3.21
N SER A 89 -18.13 -12.20 -3.32
CA SER A 89 -17.63 -13.40 -2.62
C SER A 89 -16.40 -14.04 -3.29
N SER A 90 -15.41 -13.22 -3.63
CA SER A 90 -14.08 -13.61 -4.11
C SER A 90 -13.07 -12.54 -3.70
N PRO A 91 -11.86 -12.91 -3.24
CA PRO A 91 -10.83 -11.93 -2.90
C PRO A 91 -10.44 -11.07 -4.10
N HIS A 92 -10.43 -11.66 -5.30
CA HIS A 92 -10.08 -10.97 -6.53
C HIS A 92 -11.15 -9.97 -6.96
N VAL A 93 -12.43 -10.38 -6.89
CA VAL A 93 -13.55 -9.50 -7.24
C VAL A 93 -13.66 -8.35 -6.25
N GLN A 94 -13.48 -8.59 -4.94
CA GLN A 94 -13.43 -7.52 -3.92
C GLN A 94 -12.32 -6.52 -4.21
N THR A 95 -11.10 -7.02 -4.40
CA THR A 95 -9.92 -6.18 -4.64
C THR A 95 -10.08 -5.36 -5.93
N ALA A 96 -10.57 -5.97 -7.01
CA ALA A 96 -10.85 -5.25 -8.25
C ALA A 96 -11.96 -4.21 -8.06
N PHE A 97 -13.04 -4.56 -7.35
CA PHE A 97 -14.14 -3.63 -7.08
C PHE A 97 -13.67 -2.40 -6.30
N LEU A 98 -12.79 -2.56 -5.31
CA LEU A 98 -12.20 -1.43 -4.58
C LEU A 98 -11.48 -0.44 -5.50
N ASN A 99 -10.67 -0.97 -6.42
CA ASN A 99 -9.83 -0.15 -7.30
C ASN A 99 -10.65 0.56 -8.40
N PHE A 100 -11.67 -0.09 -8.98
CA PHE A 100 -12.42 0.48 -10.10
C PHE A 100 -13.74 1.16 -9.69
N HIS A 101 -14.38 0.69 -8.62
CA HIS A 101 -15.74 1.06 -8.25
C HIS A 101 -15.92 1.19 -6.74
N GLY A 102 -14.88 1.44 -5.95
CA GLY A 102 -14.91 1.36 -4.49
C GLY A 102 -15.88 2.32 -3.78
N ARG A 103 -16.70 3.09 -4.52
CA ARG A 103 -17.72 4.03 -4.05
C ARG A 103 -17.23 4.87 -2.87
N PRO A 104 -16.05 5.52 -2.97
CA PRO A 104 -15.57 6.35 -1.88
C PRO A 104 -16.49 7.55 -1.66
N PRO A 105 -16.60 8.05 -0.42
CA PRO A 105 -17.22 9.34 -0.16
C PRO A 105 -16.47 10.46 -0.90
N ALA A 106 -17.16 11.55 -1.18
CA ALA A 106 -16.53 12.77 -1.67
C ALA A 106 -15.72 13.39 -0.53
N VAL A 107 -14.46 13.69 -0.81
CA VAL A 107 -13.52 14.29 0.14
C VAL A 107 -12.78 15.38 -0.61
N ASP A 108 -12.75 16.57 -0.02
CA ASP A 108 -11.94 17.69 -0.48
C ASP A 108 -10.82 17.90 0.52
N TYR A 109 -9.57 17.73 0.05
CA TYR A 109 -8.40 17.80 0.92
C TYR A 109 -7.72 19.15 0.81
N ARG A 110 -7.26 19.70 1.94
CA ARG A 110 -6.38 20.85 1.97
C ARG A 110 -4.93 20.38 1.95
N ARG A 111 -4.25 20.59 0.83
CA ARG A 111 -2.85 20.21 0.68
C ARG A 111 -1.91 21.19 1.36
N LYS A 112 -0.95 20.67 2.13
CA LYS A 112 0.28 21.36 2.54
C LYS A 112 1.47 20.60 1.99
N LEU A 113 2.49 21.31 1.51
CA LEU A 113 3.76 20.71 1.13
C LEU A 113 4.68 20.70 2.35
N PHE A 114 5.39 19.60 2.54
CA PHE A 114 6.36 19.43 3.61
C PHE A 114 7.75 19.21 3.02
N HIS A 115 8.73 19.92 3.55
CA HIS A 115 10.14 19.77 3.19
C HIS A 115 10.83 18.86 4.21
N ALA A 116 11.31 17.72 3.72
CA ALA A 116 12.05 16.76 4.53
C ALA A 116 13.48 17.23 4.80
N SER A 117 14.13 16.60 5.78
CA SER A 117 15.48 17.00 6.21
C SER A 117 16.56 16.86 5.11
N ASP A 118 16.31 16.03 4.10
CA ASP A 118 17.20 15.79 2.96
C ASP A 118 16.92 16.72 1.76
N GLY A 119 16.10 17.77 1.95
CA GLY A 119 15.69 18.72 0.90
C GLY A 119 14.61 18.19 -0.04
N GLY A 120 14.13 16.96 0.16
CA GLY A 120 13.00 16.42 -0.58
C GLY A 120 11.66 17.04 -0.17
N THR A 121 10.66 16.94 -1.03
CA THR A 121 9.31 17.44 -0.77
C THR A 121 8.29 16.31 -0.86
N PHE A 122 7.36 16.28 0.07
CA PHE A 122 6.17 15.43 0.00
C PHE A 122 4.90 16.18 0.40
N ALA A 123 3.73 15.66 0.00
CA ALA A 123 2.45 16.32 0.20
C ALA A 123 1.67 15.72 1.36
N MET A 124 1.23 16.59 2.27
CA MET A 124 0.29 16.26 3.34
C MET A 124 -1.10 16.77 2.98
N ASP A 125 -2.04 15.85 2.76
CA ASP A 125 -3.42 16.16 2.41
C ASP A 125 -4.31 16.09 3.65
N TRP A 126 -4.79 17.25 4.10
CA TRP A 126 -5.58 17.39 5.33
C TRP A 126 -7.07 17.29 5.05
N LEU A 127 -7.76 16.54 5.90
CA LEU A 127 -9.21 16.56 6.05
C LEU A 127 -9.51 16.78 7.53
N LYS A 128 -9.98 17.97 7.88
CA LYS A 128 -10.35 18.27 9.25
C LYS A 128 -11.78 17.81 9.55
N SER A 129 -12.07 17.59 10.82
CA SER A 129 -13.43 17.24 11.23
C SER A 129 -14.45 18.33 10.88
N CYS A 130 -14.04 19.60 10.95
CA CYS A 130 -14.86 20.76 10.56
C CYS A 130 -15.25 20.77 9.08
N ASP A 131 -14.37 20.28 8.19
CA ASP A 131 -14.66 20.18 6.75
C ASP A 131 -15.78 19.17 6.46
N VAL A 132 -16.03 18.22 7.37
CA VAL A 132 -17.06 17.17 7.22
C VAL A 132 -18.32 17.44 8.04
N LEU A 133 -18.18 18.00 9.25
CA LEU A 133 -19.28 18.23 10.19
C LEU A 133 -19.89 19.64 10.08
N GLY A 134 -19.23 20.60 9.41
CA GLY A 134 -19.68 21.99 9.31
C GLY A 134 -19.88 22.62 10.69
N ASP A 135 -20.99 23.33 10.88
CA ASP A 135 -21.33 24.05 12.12
C ASP A 135 -21.46 23.14 13.36
N SER A 136 -21.53 21.82 13.17
CA SER A 136 -21.57 20.84 14.28
C SER A 136 -20.17 20.45 14.79
N ALA A 137 -19.10 20.96 14.19
CA ALA A 137 -17.75 20.66 14.60
C ALA A 137 -17.34 21.47 15.83
N TYR A 138 -16.70 20.79 16.78
CA TYR A 138 -15.99 21.42 17.87
C TYR A 138 -14.49 21.22 17.59
N GLU A 139 -13.77 22.29 17.27
CA GLU A 139 -12.31 22.26 17.17
C GLU A 139 -11.71 22.75 18.50
N ASP A 140 -10.91 21.87 19.10
CA ASP A 140 -10.04 22.16 20.25
C ASP A 140 -8.60 21.77 19.90
N ASP A 141 -7.63 22.38 20.57
CA ASP A 141 -6.20 22.07 20.42
C ASP A 141 -5.87 20.63 20.80
N ASN A 142 -6.76 19.94 21.53
CA ASN A 142 -6.65 18.53 21.88
C ASN A 142 -7.30 17.57 20.84
N THR A 143 -7.82 18.09 19.73
CA THR A 143 -8.50 17.26 18.73
C THR A 143 -7.53 16.23 18.14
N PRO A 144 -7.80 14.92 18.26
CA PRO A 144 -6.86 13.89 17.80
C PRO A 144 -6.56 14.00 16.31
N ILE A 145 -5.32 13.70 15.93
CA ILE A 145 -4.87 13.69 14.54
C ILE A 145 -4.49 12.25 14.15
N VAL A 146 -5.05 11.77 13.03
CA VAL A 146 -4.67 10.49 12.43
C VAL A 146 -3.84 10.73 11.18
N ILE A 147 -2.59 10.30 11.23
CA ILE A 147 -1.67 10.28 10.10
C ILE A 147 -1.93 9.00 9.31
N VAL A 148 -2.23 9.11 8.03
CA VAL A 148 -2.48 7.96 7.15
C VAL A 148 -1.33 7.83 6.16
N ILE A 149 -0.74 6.64 6.08
CA ILE A 149 0.39 6.30 5.21
C ILE A 149 -0.12 5.36 4.10
N PRO A 150 -0.25 5.86 2.85
CA PRO A 150 -0.81 5.09 1.75
C PRO A 150 0.00 3.87 1.35
N GLY A 151 -0.64 2.97 0.58
CA GLY A 151 -0.01 1.83 -0.06
C GLY A 151 0.90 2.19 -1.24
N LEU A 152 1.36 1.15 -1.95
CA LEU A 152 2.26 1.30 -3.09
C LEU A 152 1.57 2.08 -4.22
N THR A 153 2.27 3.07 -4.78
CA THR A 153 1.78 3.88 -5.92
C THR A 153 0.38 4.46 -5.70
N SER A 154 0.05 4.77 -4.44
CA SER A 154 -1.26 5.21 -3.99
C SER A 154 -1.12 6.53 -3.22
N ASP A 155 -2.18 7.31 -3.20
CA ASP A 155 -2.24 8.63 -2.58
C ASP A 155 -3.62 8.88 -1.93
N SER A 156 -3.81 10.09 -1.40
CA SER A 156 -5.05 10.58 -0.80
C SER A 156 -6.31 10.39 -1.66
N SER A 157 -6.16 10.29 -2.98
CA SER A 157 -7.29 10.14 -3.90
C SER A 157 -7.88 8.73 -3.90
N SER A 158 -7.14 7.74 -3.38
CA SER A 158 -7.48 6.32 -3.41
C SER A 158 -8.74 6.01 -2.60
N ALA A 159 -9.58 5.11 -3.10
CA ALA A 159 -10.91 4.88 -2.55
C ALA A 159 -10.89 4.46 -1.08
N TYR A 160 -9.96 3.57 -0.71
CA TYR A 160 -9.83 3.07 0.65
C TYR A 160 -9.32 4.14 1.63
N ILE A 161 -8.45 5.07 1.17
CA ILE A 161 -7.99 6.22 1.94
C ILE A 161 -9.16 7.17 2.20
N LYS A 162 -9.96 7.49 1.17
CA LYS A 162 -11.15 8.36 1.32
C LYS A 162 -12.20 7.78 2.28
N HIS A 163 -12.44 6.47 2.23
CA HIS A 163 -13.33 5.80 3.19
C HIS A 163 -12.83 5.97 4.63
N LEU A 164 -11.54 5.74 4.87
CA LEU A 164 -10.94 5.94 6.18
C LEU A 164 -11.01 7.41 6.61
N ALA A 165 -10.46 8.32 5.80
CA ALA A 165 -10.36 9.74 6.12
C ALA A 165 -11.73 10.35 6.43
N PHE A 166 -12.72 10.13 5.57
CA PHE A 166 -14.08 10.63 5.80
C PHE A 166 -14.73 10.03 7.05
N SER A 167 -14.59 8.71 7.25
CA SER A 167 -15.18 8.04 8.43
C SER A 167 -14.53 8.50 9.74
N THR A 168 -13.23 8.78 9.74
CA THR A 168 -12.49 9.29 10.90
C THR A 168 -12.81 10.76 11.15
N ALA A 169 -12.84 11.60 10.12
CA ALA A 169 -13.22 13.01 10.23
C ALA A 169 -14.67 13.20 10.72
N LYS A 170 -15.59 12.35 10.25
CA LYS A 170 -16.99 12.31 10.73
C LYS A 170 -17.12 11.98 12.22
N ARG A 171 -16.08 11.42 12.85
CA ARG A 171 -16.02 11.14 14.30
C ARG A 171 -15.41 12.28 15.11
N GLY A 172 -15.14 13.43 14.49
CA GLY A 172 -14.57 14.60 15.17
C GLY A 172 -13.05 14.65 15.17
N TRP A 173 -12.36 13.78 14.44
CA TRP A 173 -10.89 13.69 14.45
C TRP A 173 -10.32 14.35 13.19
N ASN A 174 -9.11 14.90 13.27
CA ASN A 174 -8.41 15.42 12.10
C ASN A 174 -7.65 14.29 11.40
N VAL A 175 -7.61 14.31 10.08
CA VAL A 175 -6.90 13.32 9.27
C VAL A 175 -5.89 14.02 8.39
N VAL A 176 -4.67 13.49 8.34
CA VAL A 176 -3.62 13.93 7.42
C VAL A 176 -3.10 12.72 6.66
N VAL A 177 -3.27 12.74 5.33
CA VAL A 177 -2.69 11.72 4.47
C VAL A 177 -1.28 12.15 4.07
N CYS A 178 -0.29 11.43 4.56
CA CYS A 178 1.11 11.66 4.23
C CYS A 178 1.43 10.91 2.92
N ASN A 179 1.29 11.59 1.78
CA ASN A 179 1.58 10.99 0.48
C ASN A 179 3.08 10.73 0.35
N HIS A 180 3.44 9.61 -0.27
CA HIS A 180 4.85 9.33 -0.58
C HIS A 180 5.40 10.33 -1.60
N ARG A 181 6.72 10.56 -1.57
CA ARG A 181 7.42 11.46 -2.51
C ARG A 181 7.09 11.13 -3.96
N GLY A 182 6.83 12.16 -4.76
CA GLY A 182 6.53 11.98 -6.18
C GLY A 182 5.11 11.48 -6.48
N LEU A 183 4.24 11.35 -5.47
CA LEU A 183 2.83 10.99 -5.62
C LEU A 183 1.92 12.13 -5.18
N GLY A 184 0.61 11.98 -5.39
CA GLY A 184 -0.36 13.04 -5.10
C GLY A 184 -0.32 14.19 -6.09
N GLY A 185 0.48 14.14 -7.15
CA GLY A 185 0.60 15.24 -8.15
C GLY A 185 1.73 16.22 -7.86
N ILE A 186 2.71 15.83 -7.06
CA ILE A 186 3.97 16.55 -6.88
C ILE A 186 5.14 15.73 -7.44
N SER A 187 6.19 16.42 -7.89
CA SER A 187 7.42 15.78 -8.37
C SER A 187 8.36 15.44 -7.23
N VAL A 188 9.22 14.44 -7.43
CA VAL A 188 10.35 14.22 -6.53
C VAL A 188 11.34 15.38 -6.71
N THR A 189 11.76 16.00 -5.61
CA THR A 189 12.66 17.19 -5.61
C THR A 189 14.07 16.92 -5.08
N SER A 190 14.37 15.68 -4.68
CA SER A 190 15.69 15.26 -4.22
C SER A 190 16.07 13.92 -4.83
N ASP A 191 17.29 13.44 -4.55
CA ASP A 191 17.77 12.15 -5.05
C ASP A 191 17.21 10.95 -4.25
N CYS A 192 16.31 11.22 -3.30
CA CYS A 192 15.71 10.22 -2.43
C CYS A 192 14.26 9.93 -2.82
N PHE A 193 14.01 8.68 -3.21
CA PHE A 193 12.69 8.15 -3.51
C PHE A 193 12.15 7.34 -2.34
N TYR A 194 10.83 7.28 -2.19
CA TYR A 194 10.23 6.35 -1.24
C TYR A 194 10.42 4.90 -1.71
N ASN A 195 10.53 3.99 -0.75
CA ASN A 195 10.52 2.56 -0.96
C ASN A 195 9.93 1.88 0.27
N ALA A 196 9.86 0.54 0.26
CA ALA A 196 9.21 -0.22 1.31
C ALA A 196 9.80 -0.05 2.72
N GLY A 197 11.03 0.45 2.84
CA GLY A 197 11.69 0.72 4.12
C GLY A 197 12.03 2.18 4.37
N TRP A 198 11.48 3.11 3.59
CA TRP A 198 11.74 4.55 3.73
C TRP A 198 10.95 5.15 4.91
N THR A 199 11.54 5.07 6.11
CA THR A 199 10.91 5.52 7.36
C THR A 199 11.17 7.00 7.70
N ASN A 200 12.12 7.65 7.01
CA ASN A 200 12.52 9.03 7.28
C ASN A 200 11.38 10.03 7.07
N ASP A 201 10.64 9.95 5.96
CA ASP A 201 9.52 10.88 5.70
C ASP A 201 8.43 10.76 6.77
N ILE A 202 8.19 9.53 7.23
CA ILE A 202 7.19 9.23 8.26
C ILE A 202 7.64 9.84 9.59
N ARG A 203 8.91 9.65 9.96
CA ARG A 203 9.50 10.28 11.15
C ARG A 203 9.40 11.80 11.09
N ASP A 204 9.82 12.41 9.99
CA ASP A 204 9.86 13.87 9.84
C ASP A 204 8.43 14.45 9.89
N ALA A 205 7.47 13.79 9.23
CA ALA A 205 6.06 14.15 9.30
C ALA A 205 5.49 14.08 10.72
N ILE A 206 5.71 12.96 11.42
CA ILE A 206 5.22 12.74 12.78
C ILE A 206 5.82 13.78 13.73
N ASN A 207 7.14 14.00 13.66
CA ASN A 207 7.82 14.96 14.51
C ASN A 207 7.31 16.38 14.23
N HIS A 208 7.16 16.77 12.98
CA HIS A 208 6.60 18.07 12.62
C HIS A 208 5.20 18.28 13.21
N LEU A 209 4.31 17.30 13.03
CA LEU A 209 2.94 17.37 13.55
C LEU A 209 2.91 17.39 15.07
N HIS A 210 3.79 16.66 15.74
CA HIS A 210 3.89 16.68 17.19
C HIS A 210 4.34 18.05 17.72
N HIS A 211 5.24 18.73 17.00
CA HIS A 211 5.68 20.07 17.35
C HIS A 211 4.62 21.14 17.04
N GLU A 212 3.92 21.04 15.90
CA GLU A 212 2.87 22.00 15.51
C GLU A 212 1.60 21.86 16.37
N TYR A 213 1.26 20.63 16.78
CA TYR A 213 0.07 20.30 17.58
C TYR A 213 0.44 19.53 18.86
N PRO A 214 1.14 20.16 19.83
CA PRO A 214 1.71 19.47 20.99
C PRO A 214 0.67 18.87 21.96
N ASN A 215 -0.55 19.40 21.94
CA ASN A 215 -1.64 18.94 22.80
C ASN A 215 -2.53 17.87 22.12
N ALA A 216 -2.45 17.73 20.80
CA ALA A 216 -3.26 16.79 20.05
C ALA A 216 -2.67 15.37 20.12
N PRO A 217 -3.42 14.36 20.58
CA PRO A 217 -2.97 12.97 20.49
C PRO A 217 -2.79 12.56 19.03
N LEU A 218 -1.58 12.10 18.69
CA LEU A 218 -1.26 11.62 17.34
C LEU A 218 -1.46 10.10 17.24
N PHE A 219 -2.14 9.66 16.19
CA PHE A 219 -2.29 8.25 15.83
C PHE A 219 -1.80 8.02 14.40
N ALA A 220 -1.38 6.80 14.08
CA ALA A 220 -0.91 6.45 12.75
C ALA A 220 -1.66 5.25 12.16
N VAL A 221 -1.99 5.30 10.87
CA VAL A 221 -2.59 4.18 10.13
C VAL A 221 -1.82 3.97 8.85
N GLY A 222 -1.18 2.80 8.72
CA GLY A 222 -0.49 2.39 7.50
C GLY A 222 -1.28 1.32 6.76
N THR A 223 -1.31 1.40 5.43
CA THR A 223 -1.99 0.42 4.57
C THR A 223 -1.02 -0.21 3.58
N SER A 224 -1.07 -1.53 3.39
CA SER A 224 -0.21 -2.26 2.44
C SER A 224 1.28 -1.92 2.65
N ILE A 225 2.00 -1.42 1.63
CA ILE A 225 3.40 -1.00 1.81
C ILE A 225 3.58 0.09 2.87
N GLY A 226 2.59 0.98 3.04
CA GLY A 226 2.58 1.99 4.09
C GLY A 226 2.45 1.38 5.49
N ALA A 227 1.78 0.23 5.61
CA ALA A 227 1.73 -0.55 6.85
C ALA A 227 3.11 -1.15 7.17
N ASN A 228 3.83 -1.62 6.15
CA ASN A 228 5.19 -2.13 6.32
C ASN A 228 6.14 -1.01 6.77
N ILE A 229 6.12 0.15 6.09
CA ILE A 229 6.93 1.31 6.48
C ILE A 229 6.60 1.74 7.91
N LEU A 230 5.31 1.83 8.27
CA LEU A 230 4.88 2.19 9.62
C LEU A 230 5.42 1.21 10.67
N VAL A 231 5.22 -0.10 10.51
CA VAL A 231 5.67 -1.08 11.51
C VAL A 231 7.20 -1.08 11.63
N LYS A 232 7.92 -0.95 10.51
CA LYS A 232 9.38 -0.80 10.54
C LYS A 232 9.78 0.43 11.36
N TYR A 233 9.20 1.59 11.08
CA TYR A 233 9.42 2.82 11.85
C TYR A 233 9.14 2.59 13.34
N LEU A 234 8.01 1.96 13.69
CA LEU A 234 7.64 1.71 15.08
C LEU A 234 8.66 0.83 15.83
N GLY A 235 9.27 -0.15 15.16
CA GLY A 235 10.30 -1.00 15.77
C GLY A 235 11.72 -0.44 15.70
N GLU A 236 12.00 0.53 14.82
CA GLU A 236 13.28 1.25 14.79
C GLU A 236 13.42 2.21 15.96
N TYR A 237 12.34 2.93 16.30
CA TYR A 237 12.37 4.00 17.29
C TYR A 237 11.76 3.63 18.65
N GLY A 238 11.06 2.49 18.76
CA GLY A 238 10.60 1.95 20.03
C GLY A 238 9.74 2.92 20.85
N GLU A 239 10.20 3.27 22.06
CA GLU A 239 9.47 4.14 23.00
C GLU A 239 9.58 5.64 22.66
N ASP A 240 10.57 6.04 21.85
CA ASP A 240 10.87 7.45 21.55
C ASP A 240 9.94 8.06 20.49
N ILE A 241 8.80 7.43 20.23
CA ILE A 241 7.86 7.82 19.18
C ILE A 241 6.73 8.66 19.77
N PRO A 242 6.43 9.85 19.23
CA PRO A 242 5.35 10.70 19.70
C PRO A 242 3.98 10.31 19.10
N ILE A 243 3.67 9.01 19.08
CA ILE A 243 2.40 8.45 18.61
C ILE A 243 1.72 7.71 19.77
N ALA A 244 0.47 8.03 20.04
CA ALA A 244 -0.34 7.41 21.10
C ALA A 244 -0.75 5.96 20.78
N GLY A 245 -0.88 5.62 19.49
CA GLY A 245 -1.07 4.26 19.00
C GLY A 245 -1.21 4.19 17.48
N ALA A 246 -1.17 2.98 16.94
CA ALA A 246 -1.13 2.77 15.50
C ALA A 246 -2.00 1.59 15.02
N VAL A 247 -2.30 1.59 13.72
CA VAL A 247 -2.87 0.43 13.02
C VAL A 247 -2.11 0.12 11.72
N ALA A 248 -1.77 -1.14 11.51
CA ALA A 248 -1.18 -1.67 10.28
C ALA A 248 -2.18 -2.57 9.53
N LEU A 249 -2.58 -2.18 8.31
CA LEU A 249 -3.60 -2.89 7.51
C LEU A 249 -2.97 -3.60 6.33
N CYS A 250 -3.19 -4.91 6.22
CA CYS A 250 -2.75 -5.77 5.11
C CYS A 250 -1.26 -5.56 4.76
N SER A 251 -0.41 -5.50 5.78
CA SER A 251 1.04 -5.36 5.59
C SER A 251 1.59 -6.59 4.84
N PRO A 252 2.55 -6.42 3.92
CA PRO A 252 3.26 -7.54 3.32
C PRO A 252 4.18 -8.26 4.31
N TRP A 253 4.56 -7.64 5.43
CA TRP A 253 5.41 -8.15 6.52
C TRP A 253 6.83 -8.56 6.11
N ASP A 254 6.96 -9.55 5.23
CA ASP A 254 8.19 -10.06 4.65
C ASP A 254 8.12 -9.91 3.12
N LEU A 255 8.92 -8.98 2.60
CA LEU A 255 8.96 -8.63 1.19
C LEU A 255 9.58 -9.74 0.33
N LEU A 256 10.46 -10.57 0.90
CA LEU A 256 11.07 -11.69 0.20
C LEU A 256 10.05 -12.83 0.01
N ILE A 257 9.28 -13.15 1.05
CA ILE A 257 8.16 -14.09 0.96
C ILE A 257 7.10 -13.54 0.00
N GLY A 258 6.76 -12.25 0.11
CA GLY A 258 5.79 -11.57 -0.76
C GLY A 258 6.18 -11.61 -2.24
N SER A 259 7.42 -11.27 -2.58
CA SER A 259 7.93 -11.31 -3.96
C SER A 259 7.89 -12.72 -4.56
N ARG A 260 8.16 -13.75 -3.75
CA ARG A 260 8.01 -15.15 -4.19
C ARG A 260 6.54 -15.51 -4.37
N PHE A 261 5.68 -15.11 -3.44
CA PHE A 261 4.23 -15.37 -3.47
C PHE A 261 3.55 -14.80 -4.72
N ILE A 262 3.82 -13.54 -5.04
CA ILE A 262 3.16 -12.85 -6.16
C ILE A 262 3.50 -13.50 -7.52
N CYS A 263 4.59 -14.27 -7.59
CA CYS A 263 5.00 -15.02 -8.77
C CYS A 263 4.43 -16.46 -8.84
N ARG A 264 3.75 -16.97 -7.79
CA ARG A 264 3.43 -18.41 -7.66
C ARG A 264 2.38 -18.90 -8.66
N ARG A 265 1.19 -18.29 -8.69
CA ARG A 265 0.10 -18.72 -9.60
C ARG A 265 -0.19 -17.68 -10.65
N THR A 266 -0.89 -18.10 -11.71
CA THR A 266 -1.27 -17.23 -12.83
C THR A 266 -2.07 -16.01 -12.38
N VAL A 267 -2.96 -16.17 -11.39
CA VAL A 267 -3.76 -15.05 -10.87
C VAL A 267 -2.87 -14.01 -10.16
N GLN A 268 -1.94 -14.45 -9.31
CA GLN A 268 -0.97 -13.56 -8.64
C GLN A 268 -0.04 -12.85 -9.64
N LYS A 269 0.38 -13.53 -10.72
CA LYS A 269 1.18 -12.89 -11.78
C LYS A 269 0.45 -11.72 -12.47
N PHE A 270 -0.89 -11.70 -12.47
CA PHE A 270 -1.62 -10.51 -12.94
C PHE A 270 -1.49 -9.34 -11.96
N TYR A 271 -1.52 -9.60 -10.65
CA TYR A 271 -1.26 -8.56 -9.63
C TYR A 271 0.17 -8.05 -9.71
N ASP A 272 1.15 -8.94 -9.78
CA ASP A 272 2.56 -8.58 -9.98
C ASP A 272 2.73 -7.65 -11.18
N ARG A 273 2.13 -8.03 -12.32
CA ARG A 273 2.18 -7.20 -13.52
C ARG A 273 1.47 -5.86 -13.34
N ALA A 274 0.30 -5.81 -12.70
CA ALA A 274 -0.45 -4.58 -12.49
C ALA A 274 0.31 -3.61 -11.59
N LEU A 275 0.89 -4.10 -10.48
CA LEU A 275 1.72 -3.31 -9.58
C LEU A 275 3.01 -2.85 -10.25
N THR A 276 3.62 -3.70 -11.08
CA THR A 276 4.79 -3.33 -11.91
C THR A 276 4.44 -2.17 -12.85
N VAL A 277 3.27 -2.21 -13.50
CA VAL A 277 2.85 -1.11 -14.38
C VAL A 277 2.69 0.20 -13.60
N GLY A 278 2.08 0.17 -12.41
CA GLY A 278 1.99 1.35 -11.55
C GLY A 278 3.37 1.90 -11.15
N LEU A 279 4.34 1.03 -10.86
CA LEU A 279 5.72 1.44 -10.58
C LEU A 279 6.41 2.04 -11.80
N GLN A 280 6.19 1.47 -13.00
CA GLN A 280 6.71 2.01 -14.25
C GLN A 280 6.10 3.38 -14.55
N GLU A 281 4.80 3.58 -14.32
CA GLU A 281 4.12 4.87 -14.46
C GLU A 281 4.67 5.90 -13.47
N TYR A 282 4.88 5.50 -12.21
CA TYR A 282 5.56 6.33 -11.22
C TYR A 282 6.97 6.73 -11.66
N ALA A 283 7.76 5.78 -12.16
CA ALA A 283 9.10 6.08 -12.66
C ALA A 283 9.09 6.99 -13.89
N GLN A 284 8.07 6.85 -14.75
CA GLN A 284 7.88 7.70 -15.92
C GLN A 284 7.57 9.15 -15.56
N LEU A 285 6.86 9.41 -14.46
CA LEU A 285 6.64 10.77 -13.95
C LEU A 285 7.96 11.45 -13.54
N HIS A 286 8.93 10.66 -13.08
CA HIS A 286 10.23 11.14 -12.57
C HIS A 286 11.40 10.64 -13.42
N GLN A 287 11.17 10.50 -14.74
CA GLN A 287 12.13 9.90 -15.67
C GLN A 287 13.52 10.53 -15.59
N THR A 288 13.61 11.85 -15.51
CA THR A 288 14.90 12.58 -15.48
C THR A 288 15.78 12.11 -14.31
N LEU A 289 15.19 11.90 -13.14
CA LEU A 289 15.88 11.40 -11.96
C LEU A 289 16.19 9.91 -12.08
N TYR A 290 15.23 9.09 -12.55
CA TYR A 290 15.46 7.65 -12.71
C TYR A 290 16.48 7.30 -13.80
N SER A 291 16.58 8.09 -14.87
CA SER A 291 17.62 7.93 -15.89
C SER A 291 19.02 8.27 -15.38
N ARG A 292 19.12 9.09 -14.33
CA ARG A 292 20.39 9.43 -13.70
C ARG A 292 20.76 8.46 -12.57
N LEU A 293 19.80 8.03 -11.76
CA LEU A 293 20.03 7.30 -10.52
C LEU A 293 19.78 5.78 -10.62
N GLY A 294 19.05 5.33 -11.66
CA GLY A 294 18.72 3.93 -11.88
C GLY A 294 19.01 3.48 -13.33
N ASP A 295 18.65 2.24 -13.63
CA ASP A 295 18.72 1.66 -14.97
C ASP A 295 17.38 1.88 -15.69
N TRP A 296 17.27 3.01 -16.40
CA TRP A 296 16.05 3.40 -17.11
C TRP A 296 15.57 2.35 -18.12
N ASP A 297 16.48 1.75 -18.87
CA ASP A 297 16.13 0.73 -19.87
C ASP A 297 15.60 -0.53 -19.21
N GLY A 298 16.20 -0.93 -18.08
CA GLY A 298 15.73 -2.02 -17.24
C GLY A 298 14.35 -1.73 -16.63
N ILE A 299 14.12 -0.51 -16.14
CA ILE A 299 12.84 -0.06 -15.58
C ILE A 299 11.73 -0.18 -16.63
N VAL A 300 11.92 0.35 -17.83
CA VAL A 300 10.92 0.30 -18.91
C VAL A 300 10.62 -1.15 -19.35
N LYS A 301 11.61 -2.04 -19.29
CA LYS A 301 11.45 -3.46 -19.68
C LYS A 301 10.95 -4.37 -18.56
N SER A 302 10.84 -3.87 -17.33
CA SER A 302 10.45 -4.64 -16.15
C SER A 302 9.09 -5.32 -16.33
N ARG A 303 9.03 -6.61 -15.97
CA ARG A 303 7.81 -7.43 -16.09
C ARG A 303 7.18 -7.76 -14.74
N THR A 304 8.01 -7.79 -13.71
CA THR A 304 7.66 -8.08 -12.32
C THR A 304 8.10 -6.94 -11.39
N ILE A 305 7.53 -6.87 -10.19
CA ILE A 305 7.94 -5.91 -9.15
C ILE A 305 9.42 -6.12 -8.83
N ARG A 306 9.86 -7.39 -8.80
CA ARG A 306 11.26 -7.74 -8.55
C ARG A 306 12.20 -7.23 -9.64
N ASP A 307 11.78 -7.26 -10.91
CA ASP A 307 12.57 -6.64 -11.99
C ASP A 307 12.69 -5.14 -11.76
N PHE A 308 11.58 -4.47 -11.46
CA PHE A 308 11.58 -3.03 -11.18
C PHE A 308 12.51 -2.72 -10.00
N ASP A 309 12.40 -3.47 -8.90
CA ASP A 309 13.27 -3.27 -7.74
C ASP A 309 14.74 -3.53 -8.06
N ASN A 310 15.04 -4.42 -9.01
CA ASN A 310 16.41 -4.68 -9.46
C ASN A 310 17.01 -3.53 -10.26
N TYR A 311 16.20 -2.84 -11.07
CA TYR A 311 16.65 -1.80 -11.99
C TYR A 311 16.43 -0.37 -11.47
N ALA A 312 15.49 -0.17 -10.55
CA ALA A 312 15.23 1.11 -9.88
C ALA A 312 15.58 1.04 -8.40
N THR A 313 14.74 0.37 -7.61
CA THR A 313 14.68 0.56 -6.16
C THR A 313 15.99 0.25 -5.46
N ARG A 314 16.65 -0.87 -5.80
CA ARG A 314 17.94 -1.22 -5.18
C ARG A 314 19.03 -0.22 -5.55
N LEU A 315 19.03 0.31 -6.77
CA LEU A 315 20.09 1.21 -7.24
C LEU A 315 19.94 2.57 -6.58
N VAL A 316 18.72 3.14 -6.62
CA VAL A 316 18.39 4.41 -5.96
C VAL A 316 18.57 4.29 -4.44
N GLY A 317 18.13 3.18 -3.85
CA GLY A 317 18.29 2.89 -2.42
C GLY A 317 19.69 2.41 -2.03
N LYS A 318 20.63 2.31 -2.96
CA LYS A 318 22.03 1.88 -2.74
C LYS A 318 22.17 0.51 -2.06
N PHE A 319 21.23 -0.40 -2.34
CA PHE A 319 21.31 -1.80 -1.89
C PHE A 319 22.08 -2.65 -2.89
N GLU A 320 22.99 -3.49 -2.37
CA GLU A 320 23.81 -4.41 -3.18
C GLU A 320 22.96 -5.32 -4.06
N THR A 321 21.92 -5.93 -3.48
CA THR A 321 21.00 -6.84 -4.18
C THR A 321 19.55 -6.54 -3.81
N VAL A 322 18.61 -6.99 -4.66
CA VAL A 322 17.17 -6.91 -4.34
C VAL A 322 16.83 -7.72 -3.08
N ASP A 323 17.52 -8.83 -2.82
CA ASP A 323 17.28 -9.61 -1.61
C ASP A 323 17.77 -8.89 -0.36
N THR A 324 18.87 -8.14 -0.46
CA THR A 324 19.35 -7.27 0.63
C THR A 324 18.31 -6.18 0.92
N TYR A 325 17.79 -5.51 -0.13
CA TYR A 325 16.69 -4.56 -0.02
C TYR A 325 15.47 -5.18 0.68
N TYR A 326 14.99 -6.33 0.21
CA TYR A 326 13.81 -6.99 0.79
C TYR A 326 14.01 -7.39 2.24
N ARG A 327 15.17 -7.95 2.62
CA ARG A 327 15.45 -8.30 4.01
C ARG A 327 15.45 -7.06 4.90
N HIS A 328 16.20 -6.02 4.50
CA HIS A 328 16.34 -4.79 5.28
C HIS A 328 15.02 -4.04 5.45
N CYS A 329 14.17 -4.08 4.42
CA CYS A 329 12.90 -3.34 4.43
C CYS A 329 11.71 -4.15 4.96
N SER A 330 11.87 -5.42 5.33
CA SER A 330 10.77 -6.25 5.85
C SER A 330 10.42 -5.89 7.28
N SER A 331 9.18 -5.44 7.51
CA SER A 331 8.70 -5.04 8.84
C SER A 331 8.61 -6.19 9.85
N ALA A 332 8.52 -7.44 9.41
CA ALA A 332 8.46 -8.62 10.28
C ALA A 332 9.61 -8.66 11.31
N GLN A 333 10.82 -8.23 10.91
CA GLN A 333 12.01 -8.22 11.77
C GLN A 333 11.97 -7.18 12.90
N TYR A 334 11.05 -6.21 12.80
CA TYR A 334 10.93 -5.09 13.72
C TYR A 334 9.76 -5.24 14.71
N VAL A 335 8.89 -6.23 14.49
CA VAL A 335 7.67 -6.47 15.28
C VAL A 335 7.95 -6.65 16.77
N THR A 336 9.03 -7.33 17.13
CA THR A 336 9.41 -7.57 18.54
C THR A 336 9.87 -6.30 19.27
N LYS A 337 10.27 -5.25 18.53
CA LYS A 337 10.77 -3.98 19.08
C LYS A 337 9.68 -2.89 19.17
N VAL A 338 8.51 -3.11 18.58
CA VAL A 338 7.39 -2.16 18.67
C VAL A 338 6.98 -1.98 20.13
N SER A 339 7.07 -0.74 20.61
CA SER A 339 6.85 -0.41 22.02
C SER A 339 5.56 0.37 22.30
N ILE A 340 4.75 0.64 21.27
CA ILE A 340 3.48 1.37 21.37
C ILE A 340 2.28 0.48 21.02
N PRO A 341 1.06 0.80 21.49
CA PRO A 341 -0.15 0.08 21.11
C PRO A 341 -0.32 0.01 19.59
N LEU A 342 -0.34 -1.21 19.04
CA LEU A 342 -0.45 -1.46 17.61
C LEU A 342 -1.50 -2.54 17.33
N LEU A 343 -2.51 -2.20 16.53
CA LEU A 343 -3.43 -3.18 15.95
C LEU A 343 -2.96 -3.55 14.53
N CYS A 344 -2.79 -4.82 14.26
CA CYS A 344 -2.47 -5.34 12.94
C CYS A 344 -3.72 -6.04 12.38
N ILE A 345 -4.17 -5.71 11.17
CA ILE A 345 -5.31 -6.40 10.53
C ILE A 345 -4.86 -7.03 9.22
N SER A 346 -5.16 -8.30 9.00
CA SER A 346 -4.86 -9.02 7.76
C SER A 346 -6.01 -9.95 7.34
N ALA A 347 -6.07 -10.33 6.07
CA ALA A 347 -6.99 -11.33 5.55
C ALA A 347 -6.22 -12.57 5.09
N LEU A 348 -6.74 -13.77 5.35
CA LEU A 348 -6.11 -15.02 4.91
C LEU A 348 -6.18 -15.23 3.40
N ASP A 349 -7.15 -14.60 2.72
CA ASP A 349 -7.36 -14.70 1.28
C ASP A 349 -6.81 -13.50 0.50
N ASP A 350 -5.95 -12.68 1.10
CA ASP A 350 -5.35 -11.53 0.45
C ASP A 350 -4.50 -11.98 -0.77
N PRO A 351 -4.84 -11.54 -2.00
CA PRO A 351 -4.17 -11.99 -3.21
C PRO A 351 -2.81 -11.34 -3.46
N VAL A 352 -2.42 -10.36 -2.63
CA VAL A 352 -1.16 -9.61 -2.73
C VAL A 352 -0.24 -9.93 -1.55
N CYS A 353 -0.77 -9.89 -0.33
CA CYS A 353 -0.02 -10.10 0.91
C CYS A 353 -0.37 -11.46 1.51
N THR A 354 0.54 -12.42 1.40
CA THR A 354 0.26 -13.79 1.85
C THR A 354 0.24 -13.95 3.36
N TRP A 355 -0.65 -14.81 3.85
CA TRP A 355 -0.71 -15.22 5.26
C TRP A 355 0.59 -15.87 5.76
N GLU A 356 1.41 -16.44 4.87
CA GLU A 356 2.69 -17.06 5.20
C GLU A 356 3.75 -16.05 5.65
N ALA A 357 3.57 -14.77 5.31
CA ALA A 357 4.47 -13.69 5.72
C ALA A 357 4.08 -13.08 7.07
N ILE A 358 2.90 -13.41 7.61
CA ILE A 358 2.42 -12.85 8.87
C ILE A 358 3.33 -13.35 10.02
N PRO A 359 3.89 -12.44 10.84
CA PRO A 359 4.79 -12.78 11.94
C PRO A 359 3.99 -13.19 13.18
N TRP A 360 3.40 -14.38 13.12
CA TRP A 360 2.46 -14.88 14.14
C TRP A 360 3.07 -14.95 15.54
N ASP A 361 4.30 -15.44 15.64
CA ASP A 361 4.96 -15.69 16.91
C ASP A 361 5.50 -14.41 17.52
N GLU A 362 6.03 -13.50 16.69
CA GLU A 362 6.48 -12.18 17.12
C GLU A 362 5.31 -11.33 17.62
N CYS A 363 4.17 -11.36 16.91
CA CYS A 363 2.92 -10.73 17.38
C CYS A 363 2.41 -11.35 18.69
N ARG A 364 2.55 -12.67 18.88
CA ARG A 364 2.15 -13.35 20.12
C ARG A 364 3.10 -13.02 21.28
N ALA A 365 4.38 -12.79 21.00
CA ALA A 365 5.38 -12.47 21.99
C ALA A 365 5.31 -11.01 22.45
N ASN A 366 4.96 -10.07 21.57
CA ASN A 366 4.91 -8.65 21.91
C ASN A 366 3.62 -8.26 22.66
N LYS A 367 3.76 -7.61 23.82
CA LYS A 367 2.63 -7.16 24.66
C LYS A 367 1.88 -5.94 24.11
N ASN A 368 2.48 -5.21 23.19
CA ASN A 368 1.90 -3.99 22.64
C ASN A 368 1.11 -4.22 21.35
N ILE A 369 1.17 -5.45 20.80
CA ILE A 369 0.57 -5.79 19.51
C ILE A 369 -0.64 -6.68 19.69
N VAL A 370 -1.70 -6.38 18.94
CA VAL A 370 -2.82 -7.28 18.71
C VAL A 370 -2.95 -7.52 17.21
N LEU A 371 -2.85 -8.77 16.78
CA LEU A 371 -3.04 -9.19 15.40
C LEU A 371 -4.45 -9.75 15.22
N ALA A 372 -5.26 -9.09 14.40
CA ALA A 372 -6.60 -9.49 14.00
C ALA A 372 -6.62 -10.02 12.56
N VAL A 373 -7.10 -11.24 12.37
CA VAL A 373 -7.11 -11.90 11.06
C VAL A 373 -8.50 -12.36 10.68
N THR A 374 -8.97 -11.91 9.52
CA THR A 374 -10.22 -12.36 8.91
C THR A 374 -9.96 -13.50 7.92
N ARG A 375 -10.94 -14.39 7.76
CA ARG A 375 -10.87 -15.44 6.72
C ARG A 375 -10.90 -14.84 5.31
N HIS A 376 -11.70 -13.79 5.15
CA HIS A 376 -11.93 -13.11 3.88
C HIS A 376 -11.65 -11.63 4.00
N GLY A 377 -11.33 -10.99 2.88
CA GLY A 377 -11.21 -9.53 2.80
C GLY A 377 -10.52 -9.05 1.52
N GLY A 378 -9.83 -9.93 0.80
CA GLY A 378 -8.97 -9.53 -0.31
C GLY A 378 -7.90 -8.52 0.14
N HIS A 379 -7.33 -7.76 -0.79
CA HIS A 379 -6.33 -6.75 -0.44
C HIS A 379 -7.01 -5.40 -0.17
N LEU A 380 -7.08 -5.00 1.12
CA LEU A 380 -7.74 -3.77 1.62
C LEU A 380 -9.25 -3.65 1.33
N ALA A 381 -9.88 -4.67 0.75
CA ALA A 381 -11.20 -4.58 0.14
C ALA A 381 -12.29 -5.29 0.96
N PHE A 382 -12.22 -5.17 2.30
CA PHE A 382 -13.08 -5.91 3.23
C PHE A 382 -14.52 -5.35 3.20
N PHE A 383 -15.20 -5.44 2.07
CA PHE A 383 -16.53 -4.89 1.85
C PHE A 383 -17.56 -5.68 2.63
N GLU A 384 -18.54 -4.98 3.17
CA GLU A 384 -19.63 -5.58 3.93
C GLU A 384 -21.00 -4.97 3.58
N GLY A 385 -22.06 -5.65 4.02
CA GLY A 385 -23.42 -5.31 3.69
C GLY A 385 -23.79 -5.67 2.24
N LEU A 386 -25.01 -5.36 1.82
CA LEU A 386 -25.48 -5.68 0.46
C LEU A 386 -25.08 -4.63 -0.57
N THR A 387 -24.78 -3.40 -0.14
CA THR A 387 -24.51 -2.27 -1.02
C THR A 387 -23.05 -2.21 -1.49
N GLY A 388 -22.12 -2.91 -0.83
CA GLY A 388 -20.68 -2.83 -1.11
C GLY A 388 -20.13 -1.40 -0.98
N SER A 389 -20.66 -0.61 -0.04
CA SER A 389 -20.32 0.80 0.16
C SER A 389 -19.59 1.08 1.47
N SER A 390 -19.29 0.05 2.25
CA SER A 390 -18.61 0.15 3.53
C SER A 390 -17.51 -0.90 3.63
N LEU A 391 -16.38 -0.50 4.21
CA LEU A 391 -15.25 -1.37 4.49
C LEU A 391 -15.24 -1.68 5.99
N TRP A 392 -15.30 -2.97 6.34
CA TRP A 392 -15.35 -3.42 7.73
C TRP A 392 -14.14 -2.92 8.53
N TRP A 393 -12.93 -3.00 7.95
CA TRP A 393 -11.71 -2.63 8.64
C TRP A 393 -11.67 -1.12 8.96
N VAL A 394 -12.33 -0.25 8.18
CA VAL A 394 -12.41 1.20 8.48
C VAL A 394 -13.18 1.43 9.79
N ARG A 395 -14.24 0.65 10.04
CA ARG A 395 -14.96 0.72 11.31
C ARG A 395 -14.14 0.12 12.44
N ALA A 396 -13.44 -0.98 12.20
CA ALA A 396 -12.58 -1.62 13.19
C ALA A 396 -11.40 -0.71 13.63
N VAL A 397 -10.74 -0.04 12.67
CA VAL A 397 -9.71 0.97 12.93
C VAL A 397 -10.26 2.09 13.82
N ASN A 398 -11.39 2.68 13.42
CA ASN A 398 -11.98 3.79 14.16
C ASN A 398 -12.50 3.37 15.55
N GLU A 399 -12.98 2.13 15.71
CA GLU A 399 -13.34 1.59 17.02
C GLU A 399 -12.10 1.42 17.90
N PHE A 400 -11.04 0.78 17.39
CA PHE A 400 -9.81 0.56 18.15
C PHE A 400 -9.15 1.86 18.58
N LEU A 401 -8.95 2.81 17.65
CA LEU A 401 -8.36 4.11 17.98
C LEU A 401 -9.25 4.90 18.96
N GLY A 402 -10.57 4.86 18.78
CA GLY A 402 -11.51 5.52 19.69
C GLY A 402 -11.46 4.96 21.11
N VAL A 403 -11.44 3.63 21.25
CA VAL A 403 -11.30 2.97 22.56
C VAL A 403 -9.93 3.31 23.16
N LEU A 404 -8.86 3.23 22.39
CA LEU A 404 -7.50 3.55 22.85
C LEU A 404 -7.41 4.99 23.37
N HIS A 405 -7.92 5.96 22.61
CA HIS A 405 -7.96 7.36 22.98
C HIS A 405 -8.71 7.62 24.30
N SER A 406 -9.82 6.90 24.53
CA SER A 406 -10.59 6.99 25.78
C SER A 406 -9.97 6.23 26.96
N SER A 407 -8.84 5.56 26.76
CA SER A 407 -8.22 4.66 27.73
C SER A 407 -6.90 5.23 28.28
N PRO A 408 -6.41 4.75 29.43
CA PRO A 408 -5.11 5.14 29.96
C PRO A 408 -3.94 4.47 29.20
N PHE A 409 -4.20 3.62 28.21
CA PHE A 409 -3.19 2.81 27.51
C PHE A 409 -2.58 3.50 26.29
N MET A 410 -2.90 4.78 26.04
CA MET A 410 -2.18 5.56 25.05
C MET A 410 -0.69 5.62 25.40
N HIS A 411 0.15 5.39 24.40
CA HIS A 411 1.58 5.65 24.56
C HIS A 411 1.80 7.15 24.80
N LYS A 412 2.75 7.44 25.69
CA LYS A 412 3.26 8.79 25.92
C LYS A 412 4.76 8.73 25.73
N GLN A 413 5.26 9.51 24.78
CA GLN A 413 6.70 9.63 24.58
C GLN A 413 7.35 10.04 25.90
N LYS A 414 8.35 9.26 26.35
CA LYS A 414 9.16 9.65 27.52
C LYS A 414 9.97 10.88 27.11
N LYS A 415 9.81 12.00 27.82
CA LYS A 415 10.68 13.17 27.63
C LYS A 415 12.08 12.82 28.15
N ASN A 416 12.91 12.24 27.29
CA ASN A 416 14.35 12.23 27.54
C ASN A 416 14.89 13.64 27.21
N PRO A 417 15.79 14.21 28.04
CA PRO A 417 16.49 15.43 27.66
C PRO A 417 17.20 15.22 26.32
N PRO A 418 17.32 16.25 25.46
CA PRO A 418 17.86 16.09 24.12
C PRO A 418 19.28 15.54 24.20
N HIS A 419 19.44 14.27 23.86
CA HIS A 419 20.74 13.73 23.52
C HIS A 419 21.13 14.36 22.19
N LEU A 420 22.31 14.98 22.17
CA LEU A 420 23.02 15.38 20.97
C LEU A 420 22.94 14.23 19.97
N VAL A 421 22.45 14.55 18.78
CA VAL A 421 22.49 13.67 17.61
C VAL A 421 23.95 13.31 17.40
N GLU A 422 24.36 12.11 17.81
CA GLU A 422 25.55 11.49 17.24
C GLU A 422 25.20 11.19 15.78
N GLU A 423 25.78 11.96 14.87
CA GLU A 423 25.87 11.61 13.46
C GLU A 423 26.63 10.29 13.34
N SER A 424 25.96 9.14 13.45
CA SER A 424 26.54 7.88 12.98
C SER A 424 26.29 7.76 11.48
N CYS A 425 27.16 8.44 10.73
CA CYS A 425 27.39 8.19 9.33
C CYS A 425 27.84 6.72 9.14
N VAL A 426 27.16 6.00 8.24
CA VAL A 426 27.62 4.78 7.55
C VAL A 426 27.91 3.55 8.43
N ASP A 427 26.92 2.66 8.52
CA ASP A 427 27.13 1.26 8.94
C ASP A 427 27.83 0.49 7.79
N GLN A 428 29.17 0.51 7.78
CA GLN A 428 29.98 -0.42 6.99
C GLN A 428 29.99 -1.77 7.72
N GLY A 429 29.15 -2.71 7.26
CA GLY A 429 29.26 -4.13 7.61
C GLY A 429 30.61 -4.73 7.17
N PRO A 430 31.07 -5.82 7.82
CA PRO A 430 32.49 -6.16 7.87
C PRO A 430 32.97 -6.83 6.57
N TYR A 431 33.84 -6.15 5.84
CA TYR A 431 34.69 -6.78 4.84
C TYR A 431 35.87 -7.45 5.54
N VAL A 432 35.90 -8.79 5.50
CA VAL A 432 37.11 -9.56 5.78
C VAL A 432 38.08 -9.33 4.62
N ASN A 433 39.03 -8.42 4.80
CA ASN A 433 40.16 -8.28 3.89
C ASN A 433 41.33 -9.10 4.44
N VAL A 434 41.65 -10.20 3.76
CA VAL A 434 42.77 -11.07 4.10
C VAL A 434 44.06 -10.39 3.66
N SER A 435 44.79 -9.89 4.67
CA SER A 435 46.25 -9.72 4.79
C SER A 435 47.08 -9.38 3.53
N ASN A 436 47.77 -8.23 3.57
CA ASN A 436 49.23 -8.22 3.71
C ASN A 436 49.79 -6.80 3.87
N GLY A 437 50.59 -6.60 4.93
CA GLY A 437 51.79 -5.78 4.83
C GLY A 437 51.82 -4.42 5.52
N MET A 438 52.36 -4.41 6.73
CA MET A 438 53.23 -3.39 7.32
C MET A 438 52.65 -2.13 7.96
N VAL A 439 53.17 -1.92 9.18
CA VAL A 439 52.94 -0.86 10.16
C VAL A 439 53.89 0.30 9.91
N ALA A 440 53.41 1.54 10.04
CA ALA A 440 54.20 2.65 10.56
C ALA A 440 53.26 3.71 11.17
N ALA A 441 53.49 4.04 12.44
CA ALA A 441 52.82 5.09 13.19
C ALA A 441 53.63 6.39 13.08
N VAL A 442 52.97 7.54 12.87
CA VAL A 442 53.45 8.85 13.35
C VAL A 442 52.26 9.73 13.70
N SER A 443 52.40 10.36 14.86
CA SER A 443 51.52 11.21 15.64
C SER A 443 51.37 12.66 15.14
N ASN A 444 50.21 13.25 15.51
CA ASN A 444 49.86 14.65 15.76
C ASN A 444 50.89 15.76 15.45
N HIS A 445 50.41 16.84 14.82
CA HIS A 445 50.45 18.21 15.36
C HIS A 445 49.70 19.20 14.45
N ASP A 446 48.70 19.90 14.99
CA ASP A 446 48.37 21.29 14.61
C ASP A 446 49.37 22.24 15.29
N PRO A 447 49.61 23.45 14.76
CA PRO A 447 48.87 24.60 15.31
C PRO A 447 48.52 25.74 14.31
N LEU A 448 47.36 26.36 14.58
CA LEU A 448 46.99 27.79 14.67
C LEU A 448 47.82 28.90 13.97
N THR A 449 47.06 29.92 13.54
CA THR A 449 47.23 31.41 13.47
C THR A 449 47.05 31.94 12.03
N SER A 450 45.94 32.60 11.69
CA SER A 450 45.48 33.98 11.99
C SER A 450 45.95 35.02 10.97
N ASP A 451 45.15 36.08 10.86
CA ASP A 451 45.35 37.38 10.20
C ASP A 451 44.80 37.41 8.75
N ASP A 452 43.66 38.05 8.46
CA ASP A 452 43.23 39.46 8.56
C ASP A 452 43.50 40.26 7.27
N ASP A 453 42.59 41.20 7.02
CA ASP A 453 42.63 42.36 6.09
C ASP A 453 42.44 42.09 4.58
N ASP A 454 41.76 42.92 3.79
CA ASP A 454 40.73 43.96 3.92
C ASP A 454 40.47 44.45 2.47
N ASP A 455 39.43 45.26 2.30
CA ASP A 455 39.20 46.28 1.26
C ASP A 455 38.67 45.90 -0.15
N ASP A 456 37.41 46.30 -0.33
CA ASP A 456 36.92 47.35 -1.27
C ASP A 456 37.27 47.30 -2.76
N ASP A 457 36.26 47.23 -3.63
CA ASP A 457 35.69 48.42 -4.29
C ASP A 457 34.67 48.05 -5.40
N ASP A 458 33.65 48.90 -5.46
CA ASP A 458 32.64 49.25 -6.46
C ASP A 458 32.84 48.82 -7.94
N ASP A 459 31.75 48.45 -8.63
CA ASP A 459 31.07 49.38 -9.56
C ASP A 459 29.91 48.71 -10.34
N ASP A 460 28.95 49.57 -10.65
CA ASP A 460 27.68 49.38 -11.36
C ASP A 460 27.81 48.79 -12.79
N ASP A 461 26.75 48.11 -13.25
CA ASP A 461 26.07 48.50 -14.50
C ASP A 461 24.75 47.73 -14.70
N GLU A 462 23.67 48.51 -14.82
CA GLU A 462 22.37 48.10 -15.35
C GLU A 462 22.47 47.87 -16.86
N ASP A 463 21.82 46.83 -17.39
CA ASP A 463 21.39 46.87 -18.78
C ASP A 463 20.06 46.15 -19.03
N ILE A 464 19.14 46.89 -19.65
CA ILE A 464 17.74 46.59 -19.93
C ILE A 464 17.61 45.95 -21.31
N VAL A 465 17.03 44.74 -21.45
CA VAL A 465 16.43 44.30 -22.73
C VAL A 465 15.18 43.39 -22.57
N LYS A 466 14.03 44.02 -22.82
CA LYS A 466 12.85 43.64 -23.66
C LYS A 466 12.15 42.27 -23.49
N GLN A 467 10.85 42.39 -23.19
CA GLN A 467 9.77 41.44 -23.47
C GLN A 467 9.59 41.17 -24.97
N GLU A 468 9.23 39.94 -25.34
CA GLU A 468 8.51 39.62 -26.58
C GLU A 468 7.48 38.50 -26.37
N HIS A 469 6.46 38.54 -27.22
CA HIS A 469 5.12 37.97 -27.05
C HIS A 469 4.96 36.47 -27.41
N ALA A 470 3.93 35.87 -26.82
CA ALA A 470 3.36 34.59 -27.18
C ALA A 470 2.54 34.63 -28.49
N PRO A 471 2.27 33.47 -29.12
CA PRO A 471 1.06 33.27 -29.90
C PRO A 471 0.16 32.13 -29.37
N THR A 472 -1.15 32.41 -29.40
CA THR A 472 -2.28 31.51 -29.09
C THR A 472 -2.44 30.32 -30.03
N PRO A 473 -3.07 29.21 -29.59
CA PRO A 473 -3.18 27.97 -30.35
C PRO A 473 -4.43 27.89 -31.25
N ASN A 474 -4.27 27.17 -32.36
CA ASN A 474 -5.31 26.87 -33.35
C ASN A 474 -6.05 25.56 -32.97
N ILE A 475 -7.39 25.55 -33.01
CA ILE A 475 -8.26 24.42 -32.61
C ILE A 475 -8.90 23.77 -33.85
N LYS A 476 -8.81 22.43 -33.95
CA LYS A 476 -9.86 21.40 -34.28
C LYS A 476 -9.16 20.16 -34.86
N ALA A 477 -9.41 18.92 -34.40
CA ALA A 477 -10.69 18.20 -34.37
C ALA A 477 -10.84 17.26 -33.13
N PRO A 478 -12.06 16.82 -32.77
CA PRO A 478 -12.35 16.22 -31.47
C PRO A 478 -12.01 14.71 -31.38
N ASN A 479 -11.31 14.34 -30.31
CA ASN A 479 -11.03 12.96 -29.94
C ASN A 479 -12.32 12.22 -29.56
N LEU A 480 -12.60 11.13 -30.28
CA LEU A 480 -13.65 10.14 -30.06
C LEU A 480 -13.70 9.63 -28.59
N LEU A 481 -12.57 9.68 -27.87
CA LEU A 481 -12.48 9.34 -26.44
C LEU A 481 -13.23 10.31 -25.51
N LYS A 482 -13.32 11.60 -25.84
CA LYS A 482 -14.10 12.58 -25.03
C LYS A 482 -15.60 12.39 -25.20
N TRP A 483 -16.04 11.85 -26.33
CA TRP A 483 -17.45 11.50 -26.56
C TRP A 483 -17.83 10.20 -25.83
N LEU A 484 -16.92 9.21 -25.83
CA LEU A 484 -17.11 7.97 -25.06
C LEU A 484 -17.13 8.22 -23.55
N SER A 485 -16.30 9.13 -23.02
CA SER A 485 -16.32 9.43 -21.58
C SER A 485 -17.61 10.12 -21.12
N GLN A 486 -18.26 10.92 -21.96
CA GLN A 486 -19.54 11.56 -21.65
C GLN A 486 -20.72 10.57 -21.67
N LEU A 487 -20.67 9.52 -22.49
CA LEU A 487 -21.73 8.50 -22.54
C LEU A 487 -21.76 7.59 -21.30
N PHE A 488 -20.63 7.45 -20.59
CA PHE A 488 -20.59 6.66 -19.35
C PHE A 488 -21.13 7.40 -18.12
N LEU A 489 -21.34 8.72 -18.19
CA LEU A 489 -21.91 9.51 -17.09
C LEU A 489 -23.44 9.48 -17.02
N GLN A 490 -24.14 8.92 -18.01
CA GLN A 490 -25.60 9.12 -18.14
C GLN A 490 -26.48 7.87 -17.98
N SER A 491 -25.94 6.69 -17.69
CA SER A 491 -26.76 5.47 -17.51
C SER A 491 -26.93 5.08 -16.04
N ARG A 492 -27.87 5.75 -15.35
CA ARG A 492 -28.51 5.25 -14.14
C ARG A 492 -29.66 4.32 -14.56
N ARG A 493 -29.54 3.01 -14.33
CA ARG A 493 -30.60 2.12 -13.79
C ARG A 493 -30.15 0.65 -13.74
N SER A 494 -30.77 -0.04 -12.79
CA SER A 494 -30.43 -1.34 -12.18
C SER A 494 -30.69 -2.57 -13.06
N THR A 495 -30.06 -3.69 -12.68
CA THR A 495 -30.40 -5.13 -12.87
C THR A 495 -29.66 -6.00 -13.91
N TRP A 496 -28.76 -5.51 -14.75
CA TRP A 496 -28.00 -6.38 -15.70
C TRP A 496 -26.48 -6.11 -15.71
N MET A 497 -25.82 -6.17 -14.55
CA MET A 497 -24.39 -5.82 -14.42
C MET A 497 -23.40 -7.00 -14.41
N LEU A 498 -23.84 -8.25 -14.50
CA LEU A 498 -22.93 -9.41 -14.49
C LEU A 498 -22.30 -9.70 -15.86
N LEU A 499 -23.00 -9.43 -16.97
CA LEU A 499 -22.48 -9.71 -18.31
C LEU A 499 -21.32 -8.80 -18.76
N PRO A 500 -21.32 -7.48 -18.51
CA PRO A 500 -20.24 -6.60 -18.95
C PRO A 500 -18.92 -6.87 -18.22
N LEU A 501 -18.96 -7.29 -16.96
CA LEU A 501 -17.78 -7.63 -16.16
C LEU A 501 -17.15 -8.94 -16.61
N LEU A 502 -17.98 -9.96 -16.89
CA LEU A 502 -17.50 -11.20 -17.50
C LEU A 502 -16.98 -10.96 -18.92
N ALA A 503 -17.64 -10.12 -19.70
CA ALA A 503 -17.24 -9.77 -21.05
C ALA A 503 -15.94 -8.95 -21.10
N ALA A 504 -15.72 -8.01 -20.17
CA ALA A 504 -14.45 -7.27 -20.09
C ALA A 504 -13.29 -8.18 -19.68
N ALA A 505 -13.52 -9.09 -18.72
CA ALA A 505 -12.53 -10.09 -18.32
C ALA A 505 -12.22 -11.09 -19.44
N LEU A 506 -13.24 -11.56 -20.17
CA LEU A 506 -13.09 -12.48 -21.31
C LEU A 506 -12.50 -11.81 -22.55
N HIS A 507 -12.86 -10.56 -22.85
CA HIS A 507 -12.32 -9.78 -23.96
C HIS A 507 -10.82 -9.52 -23.77
N PHE A 508 -10.39 -9.25 -22.53
CA PHE A 508 -8.97 -9.18 -22.18
C PHE A 508 -8.26 -10.54 -22.29
N PHE A 509 -8.97 -11.63 -21.99
CA PHE A 509 -8.46 -13.01 -22.07
C PHE A 509 -8.23 -13.48 -23.53
N PHE A 510 -9.11 -13.10 -24.46
CA PHE A 510 -9.04 -13.57 -25.86
C PHE A 510 -8.07 -12.76 -26.74
N ILE A 511 -7.94 -11.44 -26.54
CA ILE A 511 -7.07 -10.60 -27.39
C ILE A 511 -5.58 -10.87 -27.16
N LYS A 512 -5.19 -11.33 -25.97
CA LYS A 512 -3.76 -11.59 -25.66
C LYS A 512 -3.27 -12.99 -26.03
N LYS A 513 -4.18 -13.96 -26.23
CA LYS A 513 -3.83 -15.38 -26.47
C LYS A 513 -3.91 -15.82 -27.93
N PHE A 514 -4.52 -15.03 -28.82
CA PHE A 514 -4.54 -15.27 -30.26
C PHE A 514 -3.97 -14.09 -31.05
N LYS A 515 -2.64 -13.90 -31.01
CA LYS A 515 -1.94 -13.36 -32.18
C LYS A 515 -1.76 -14.51 -33.16
N LEU A 516 -2.77 -14.75 -33.99
CA LEU A 516 -2.60 -15.58 -35.18
C LEU A 516 -1.68 -14.80 -36.16
N PRO A 517 -0.56 -15.36 -36.62
CA PRO A 517 0.17 -14.77 -37.73
C PRO A 517 -0.73 -14.78 -38.97
N LYS A 518 -0.88 -13.63 -39.63
CA LYS A 518 -1.50 -13.55 -40.96
C LYS A 518 -0.66 -14.40 -41.92
N LEU A 519 -1.20 -15.55 -42.31
CA LEU A 519 -0.77 -16.35 -43.45
C LEU A 519 -1.97 -16.46 -44.41
N LEU A 520 -1.70 -16.15 -45.69
CA LEU A 520 -2.57 -16.26 -46.89
C LEU A 520 -3.64 -15.15 -46.97
N LYS A 521 -3.70 -14.29 -47.99
CA LYS A 521 -3.37 -14.42 -49.42
C LYS A 521 -2.65 -13.18 -49.94
#